data_AF-A0A1B6LYH6-F1
#
_entry.id   AF-A0A1B6LYH6-F1
#
_cell.length_a   1.000
_cell.length_b   1.000
_cell.length_c   1.000
_cell.angle_alpha   90.00
_cell.angle_beta   90.00
_cell.angle_gamma   90.00
#
_symmetry.space_group_name_H-M   'P 1'
#
loop_
_entity.id
_entity.type
_entity.pdbx_description
1 polymer ?
#
loop_
_entity_poly.entity_id
_entity_poly.type
_entity_poly.pdbx_seq_one_letter_code
_entity_poly.pdbx_strand_id
1 'polypeptide(L)'
;ACQTVSPPCKEEHGGITCPECNVKLKNQICFAAHQGERCKSVQKCVDCKRLVFLRDRKSKHVCGEVFCKICREFMVPNHQCYMRVDTGRPKTEDFLFIFFDLETRQDEYIDDKRVHIVNLCVTQQFCWKCIGGENCESCNTRTRVFRQNPVVQFMDYVMEVRKNFKNVCVIAHNGQGFDFQFILKYVLEQTRFSPDLIMRGTKVILMELDNVRFIDSLNYFPMALSALNKAFDLPPEKKKGYFPHLFNTLANQNYVGPIPPKEYYCPESMFEKNYKDFENWHNDQVNKNVVFDLQKELVEYCISDVEILAQACIKFRAMFLEECKVDPFMEAVTIASACNLVFRRNFLKANTIGLVPKSGYRLVDTQSAIALQWLTWEEDRRGIRIQHAGREREVKIDGLKVDGFDGERIYEFQGCYFHGCPKCYKYEREEPLSDDPSDSLHLRFERTKSKITKFQNSGYEVIEMWECEFKTLKKDLKLEYLNSHPILNTLPLNPRDAFFGGRTGNARTYHKCTEGESIQYVDVCSLYPFVNKIKTYPKSHPKIYVGDRECRGRGM
;
A
#
# COMPACT_ATOMS: atom_id res chain seq x y z
N ALA A 1 18.44 22.29 -12.37
CA ALA A 1 19.54 23.27 -12.37
C ALA A 1 19.07 24.72 -12.18
N CYS A 2 17.80 25.08 -12.46
CA CYS A 2 17.32 26.47 -12.43
C CYS A 2 16.25 26.75 -11.37
N GLN A 3 16.10 25.91 -10.33
CA GLN A 3 15.17 26.22 -9.23
C GLN A 3 15.80 27.10 -8.15
N THR A 4 17.09 27.43 -8.25
CA THR A 4 17.85 28.13 -7.21
C THR A 4 18.35 29.51 -7.62
N VAL A 5 17.99 30.01 -8.82
CA VAL A 5 18.44 31.32 -9.31
C VAL A 5 17.22 32.17 -9.64
N SER A 6 17.06 33.26 -8.90
CA SER A 6 16.08 34.31 -9.17
C SER A 6 16.84 35.55 -9.67
N PRO A 7 16.49 36.12 -10.84
CA PRO A 7 15.36 35.76 -11.69
C PRO A 7 15.60 34.45 -12.50
N PRO A 8 14.51 33.78 -12.95
CA PRO A 8 14.59 32.59 -13.77
C PRO A 8 15.37 32.87 -15.07
N CYS A 9 16.34 32.00 -15.35
CA CYS A 9 17.25 32.14 -16.50
C CYS A 9 16.48 32.20 -17.83
N LYS A 10 16.70 33.26 -18.62
CA LYS A 10 16.16 33.45 -19.97
C LYS A 10 17.00 32.68 -21.01
N GLU A 11 16.34 32.14 -22.03
CA GLU A 11 17.01 31.46 -23.15
C GLU A 11 17.60 32.52 -24.08
N GLU A 12 18.92 32.49 -24.26
CA GLU A 12 19.63 33.40 -25.17
C GLU A 12 19.99 32.67 -26.45
N HIS A 13 19.77 33.30 -27.61
CA HIS A 13 20.21 32.82 -28.92
C HIS A 13 19.84 31.35 -29.24
N GLY A 14 18.66 30.90 -28.79
CA GLY A 14 18.18 29.55 -29.06
C GLY A 14 18.91 28.44 -28.30
N GLY A 15 19.66 28.77 -27.23
CA GLY A 15 20.28 27.82 -26.31
C GLY A 15 21.55 27.12 -26.82
N ILE A 16 22.33 26.54 -25.91
CA ILE A 16 23.63 25.91 -26.18
C ILE A 16 23.50 24.39 -25.98
N THR A 17 23.86 23.60 -26.98
CA THR A 17 23.87 22.14 -26.87
C THR A 17 25.25 21.67 -26.40
N CYS A 18 25.27 20.89 -25.31
CA CYS A 18 26.52 20.32 -24.83
C CYS A 18 27.02 19.21 -25.77
N PRO A 19 28.28 19.24 -26.25
CA PRO A 19 28.79 18.25 -27.19
C PRO A 19 29.02 16.88 -26.56
N GLU A 20 29.22 16.80 -25.24
CA GLU A 20 29.47 15.53 -24.54
C GLU A 20 28.17 14.76 -24.25
N CYS A 21 27.14 15.45 -23.77
CA CYS A 21 25.89 14.82 -23.31
C CYS A 21 24.68 15.11 -24.21
N ASN A 22 24.83 15.93 -25.26
CA ASN A 22 23.76 16.35 -26.19
C ASN A 22 22.56 17.06 -25.53
N VAL A 23 22.68 17.51 -24.28
CA VAL A 23 21.62 18.26 -23.59
C VAL A 23 21.64 19.72 -24.04
N LYS A 24 20.45 20.26 -24.36
CA LYS A 24 20.25 21.67 -24.70
C LYS A 24 20.07 22.49 -23.41
N LEU A 25 20.93 23.49 -23.22
CA LEU A 25 20.98 24.39 -22.06
C LEU A 25 20.59 25.81 -22.50
N LYS A 26 20.02 26.60 -21.58
CA LYS A 26 19.38 27.87 -21.95
C LYS A 26 20.36 28.99 -22.35
N ASN A 27 21.55 29.02 -21.77
CA ASN A 27 22.58 30.03 -22.01
C ASN A 27 23.95 29.55 -21.48
N GLN A 28 24.99 30.39 -21.63
CA GLN A 28 26.37 30.07 -21.25
C GLN A 28 26.53 29.81 -19.74
N ILE A 29 25.77 30.51 -18.90
CA ILE A 29 25.79 30.31 -17.43
C ILE A 29 25.29 28.90 -17.09
N CYS A 30 24.21 28.46 -17.74
CA CYS A 30 23.69 27.11 -17.59
C CYS A 30 24.68 26.05 -18.09
N PHE A 31 25.41 26.34 -19.17
CA PHE A 31 26.45 25.47 -19.71
C PHE A 31 27.61 25.29 -18.72
N ALA A 32 28.17 26.37 -18.19
CA ALA A 32 29.23 26.31 -17.18
C ALA A 32 28.79 25.56 -15.91
N ALA A 33 27.57 25.81 -15.41
CA ALA A 33 27.02 25.12 -14.23
C ALA A 33 26.61 23.66 -14.48
N HIS A 34 26.58 23.23 -15.74
CA HIS A 34 26.32 21.84 -16.14
C HIS A 34 27.61 21.03 -16.30
N GLN A 35 28.72 21.68 -16.65
CA GLN A 35 30.03 21.05 -16.77
C GLN A 35 30.44 20.36 -15.44
N GLY A 36 31.16 19.25 -15.54
CA GLY A 36 31.55 18.42 -14.39
C GLY A 36 30.58 17.27 -14.12
N GLU A 37 30.19 17.07 -12.85
CA GLU A 37 29.40 15.89 -12.43
C GLU A 37 28.01 15.82 -13.08
N ARG A 38 27.36 16.97 -13.28
CA ARG A 38 26.02 17.01 -13.88
C ARG A 38 26.06 16.51 -15.33
N CYS A 39 27.02 16.96 -16.14
CA CYS A 39 27.25 16.45 -17.49
C CYS A 39 27.47 14.93 -17.51
N LYS A 40 28.29 14.41 -16.59
CA LYS A 40 28.57 12.97 -16.48
C LYS A 40 27.35 12.14 -16.04
N SER A 41 26.37 12.77 -15.39
CA SER A 41 25.19 12.09 -14.85
C SER A 41 24.00 11.97 -15.81
N VAL A 42 24.02 12.69 -16.94
CA VAL A 42 22.90 12.73 -17.88
C VAL A 42 23.38 12.62 -19.33
N GLN A 43 22.54 12.08 -20.20
CA GLN A 43 22.81 12.00 -21.63
C GLN A 43 21.50 12.11 -22.40
N LYS A 44 21.45 12.93 -23.44
CA LYS A 44 20.34 12.93 -24.40
C LYS A 44 20.63 11.87 -25.47
N CYS A 45 19.75 10.88 -25.57
CA CYS A 45 19.87 9.85 -26.60
C CYS A 45 19.73 10.47 -28.00
N VAL A 46 20.62 10.09 -28.93
CA VAL A 46 20.59 10.59 -30.30
C VAL A 46 19.41 10.03 -31.11
N ASP A 47 18.97 8.81 -30.80
CA ASP A 47 17.89 8.14 -31.53
C ASP A 47 16.51 8.55 -31.01
N CYS A 48 16.21 8.27 -29.74
CA CYS A 48 14.88 8.57 -29.18
C CYS A 48 14.72 9.99 -28.61
N LYS A 49 15.79 10.81 -28.62
CA LYS A 49 15.84 12.19 -28.11
C LYS A 49 15.48 12.34 -26.62
N ARG A 50 15.27 11.24 -25.88
CA ARG A 50 14.97 11.27 -24.43
C ARG A 50 16.21 11.59 -23.62
N LEU A 51 15.98 12.22 -22.47
CA LEU A 51 17.00 12.44 -21.46
C LEU A 51 17.17 11.18 -20.61
N VAL A 52 18.41 10.68 -20.54
CA VAL A 52 18.83 9.48 -19.84
C VAL A 52 19.64 9.89 -18.62
N PHE A 53 19.19 9.54 -17.43
CA PHE A 53 19.94 9.77 -16.20
C PHE A 53 20.85 8.55 -15.93
N LEU A 54 22.14 8.68 -16.22
CA LEU A 54 23.11 7.59 -16.16
C LEU A 54 23.31 7.07 -14.72
N ARG A 55 23.19 7.95 -13.72
CA ARG A 55 23.30 7.58 -12.30
C ARG A 55 22.19 6.64 -11.80
N ASP A 56 21.03 6.68 -12.44
CA ASP A 56 19.84 5.94 -12.01
C ASP A 56 19.77 4.56 -12.70
N ARG A 57 20.82 4.18 -13.44
CA ARG A 57 20.82 3.05 -14.38
C ARG A 57 21.99 2.11 -14.10
N LYS A 58 21.69 0.81 -14.05
CA LYS A 58 22.70 -0.26 -13.98
C LYS A 58 23.18 -0.71 -15.36
N SER A 59 22.42 -0.41 -16.41
CA SER A 59 22.63 -0.89 -17.78
C SER A 59 22.64 0.25 -18.79
N LYS A 60 23.17 -0.05 -19.99
CA LYS A 60 23.19 0.88 -21.14
C LYS A 60 21.78 1.23 -21.60
N HIS A 61 21.64 2.38 -22.26
CA HIS A 61 20.34 2.82 -22.75
C HIS A 61 19.81 2.00 -23.91
N VAL A 62 18.57 1.53 -23.78
CA VAL A 62 17.82 0.93 -24.87
C VAL A 62 16.62 1.82 -25.16
N CYS A 63 16.48 2.27 -26.41
CA CYS A 63 15.36 3.12 -26.79
C CYS A 63 14.02 2.42 -26.56
N GLY A 64 13.03 3.16 -26.05
CA GLY A 64 11.66 2.66 -25.85
C GLY A 64 11.37 2.06 -24.46
N GLU A 65 12.38 1.79 -23.64
CA GLU A 65 12.20 1.32 -22.26
C GLU A 65 11.46 2.33 -21.36
N VAL A 66 10.96 1.82 -20.22
CA VAL A 66 10.28 2.57 -19.16
C VAL A 66 10.78 2.16 -17.78
N PHE A 67 10.90 3.11 -16.86
CA PHE A 67 11.26 2.79 -15.47
C PHE A 67 10.08 2.15 -14.75
N CYS A 68 10.26 0.91 -14.29
CA CYS A 68 9.26 0.19 -13.53
C CYS A 68 9.45 0.42 -12.03
N LYS A 69 8.47 1.03 -11.34
CA LYS A 69 8.52 1.23 -9.89
C LYS A 69 8.53 -0.09 -9.10
N ILE A 70 7.94 -1.14 -9.65
CA ILE A 70 7.89 -2.47 -9.02
C ILE A 70 9.26 -3.12 -9.11
N CYS A 71 9.79 -3.31 -10.33
CA CYS A 71 11.12 -3.90 -10.56
C CYS A 71 12.26 -3.01 -10.05
N ARG A 72 12.05 -1.68 -9.97
CA ARG A 72 13.05 -0.62 -9.75
C ARG A 72 14.17 -0.64 -10.80
N GLU A 73 13.82 -1.00 -12.03
CA GLU A 73 14.73 -1.08 -13.16
C GLU A 73 14.03 -0.59 -14.43
N PHE A 74 14.82 -0.25 -15.44
CA PHE A 74 14.32 0.11 -16.75
C PHE A 74 14.03 -1.15 -17.55
N MET A 75 12.78 -1.27 -17.97
CA MET A 75 12.24 -2.47 -18.60
C MET A 75 11.56 -2.10 -19.92
N VAL A 76 11.35 -3.08 -20.79
CA VAL A 76 10.48 -2.88 -21.95
C VAL A 76 9.06 -2.50 -21.51
N PRO A 77 8.35 -1.66 -22.29
CA PRO A 77 6.94 -1.37 -22.04
C PRO A 77 6.14 -2.66 -21.87
N ASN A 78 5.16 -2.65 -20.98
CA ASN A 78 4.26 -3.78 -20.72
C ASN A 78 4.92 -5.07 -20.21
N HIS A 79 6.20 -5.05 -19.81
CA HIS A 79 6.81 -6.21 -19.15
C HIS A 79 5.99 -6.68 -17.95
N GLN A 80 6.00 -7.98 -17.72
CA GLN A 80 5.30 -8.59 -16.61
C GLN A 80 6.20 -8.62 -15.38
N CYS A 81 5.75 -8.01 -14.29
CA CYS A 81 6.53 -7.87 -13.06
C CYS A 81 6.40 -9.10 -12.17
N TYR A 82 7.48 -9.48 -11.50
CA TYR A 82 7.46 -10.48 -10.44
C TYR A 82 7.57 -9.84 -9.07
N MET A 83 7.06 -10.52 -8.04
CA MET A 83 7.33 -10.17 -6.66
C MET A 83 8.84 -10.22 -6.43
N ARG A 84 9.38 -9.16 -5.83
CA ARG A 84 10.82 -9.03 -5.64
C ARG A 84 11.29 -9.75 -4.40
N VAL A 85 12.37 -10.51 -4.57
CA VAL A 85 13.21 -10.99 -3.47
C VAL A 85 13.71 -9.77 -2.70
N ASP A 86 13.58 -9.83 -1.39
CA ASP A 86 14.13 -8.81 -0.50
C ASP A 86 15.59 -9.16 -0.18
N THR A 87 16.50 -8.22 -0.40
CA THR A 87 17.93 -8.38 -0.09
C THR A 87 18.38 -7.44 1.02
N GLY A 88 17.41 -6.88 1.76
CA GLY A 88 17.65 -6.00 2.89
C GLY A 88 18.25 -6.75 4.07
N ARG A 89 18.70 -5.98 5.06
CA ARG A 89 19.19 -6.49 6.35
C ARG A 89 18.52 -5.68 7.45
N PRO A 90 18.24 -6.31 8.61
CA PRO A 90 17.63 -5.60 9.73
C PRO A 90 18.53 -4.46 10.20
N LYS A 91 17.90 -3.35 10.58
CA LYS A 91 18.60 -2.20 11.17
C LYS A 91 18.95 -2.51 12.62
N THR A 92 20.20 -2.91 12.87
CA THR A 92 20.66 -3.32 14.21
C THR A 92 21.45 -2.25 14.96
N GLU A 93 21.71 -1.11 14.33
CA GLU A 93 22.51 -0.02 14.89
C GLU A 93 21.80 1.32 14.74
N ASP A 94 22.23 2.30 15.54
CA ASP A 94 21.82 3.71 15.42
C ASP A 94 20.30 3.90 15.46
N PHE A 95 19.67 3.18 16.39
CA PHE A 95 18.24 3.29 16.67
C PHE A 95 17.91 3.51 18.14
N LEU A 96 16.73 4.06 18.36
CA LEU A 96 16.09 4.23 19.68
C LEU A 96 14.64 3.74 19.62
N PHE A 97 14.27 2.84 20.52
CA PHE A 97 12.87 2.54 20.83
C PHE A 97 12.40 3.40 22.00
N ILE A 98 11.18 3.92 21.90
CA ILE A 98 10.49 4.63 22.97
C ILE A 98 9.12 3.99 23.12
N PHE A 99 8.88 3.32 24.23
CA PHE A 99 7.57 2.80 24.61
C PHE A 99 6.87 3.87 25.44
N PHE A 100 5.58 4.09 25.24
CA PHE A 100 4.85 5.06 26.03
C PHE A 100 3.40 4.69 26.20
N ASP A 101 2.79 5.32 27.19
CA ASP A 101 1.37 5.26 27.49
C ASP A 101 0.89 6.63 27.98
N LEU A 102 -0.35 6.97 27.65
CA LEU A 102 -0.99 8.22 28.07
C LEU A 102 -2.18 7.93 28.97
N GLU A 103 -2.15 8.53 30.16
CA GLU A 103 -3.34 8.56 31.01
C GLU A 103 -4.10 9.87 30.80
N THR A 104 -5.42 9.74 30.86
CA THR A 104 -6.34 10.83 30.58
C THR A 104 -7.40 10.97 31.66
N ARG A 105 -7.84 12.20 31.87
CA ARG A 105 -9.06 12.54 32.61
C ARG A 105 -10.21 12.78 31.64
N GLN A 106 -11.45 12.66 32.10
CA GLN A 106 -12.69 12.81 31.32
C GLN A 106 -13.73 13.74 31.98
N ASP A 107 -13.28 14.58 32.91
CA ASP A 107 -14.11 15.49 33.70
C ASP A 107 -14.40 16.83 32.99
N GLU A 108 -13.94 17.01 31.76
CA GLU A 108 -14.20 18.19 30.91
C GLU A 108 -15.14 17.88 29.74
N TYR A 109 -15.89 18.90 29.30
CA TYR A 109 -16.92 18.79 28.26
C TYR A 109 -16.68 19.79 27.12
N ILE A 110 -16.88 19.34 25.88
CA ILE A 110 -17.01 20.18 24.68
C ILE A 110 -18.28 19.75 23.97
N ASP A 111 -19.19 20.69 23.69
CA ASP A 111 -20.48 20.45 23.03
C ASP A 111 -21.27 19.28 23.65
N ASP A 112 -21.45 19.31 24.97
CA ASP A 112 -22.11 18.28 25.79
C ASP A 112 -21.49 16.87 25.71
N LYS A 113 -20.28 16.74 25.16
CA LYS A 113 -19.52 15.49 25.09
C LYS A 113 -18.32 15.54 26.01
N ARG A 114 -18.09 14.45 26.75
CA ARG A 114 -16.86 14.29 27.53
C ARG A 114 -15.66 14.25 26.61
N VAL A 115 -14.61 14.95 27.02
CA VAL A 115 -13.34 15.02 26.28
C VAL A 115 -12.24 14.43 27.13
N HIS A 116 -11.41 13.63 26.49
CA HIS A 116 -10.19 13.13 27.11
C HIS A 116 -9.13 14.22 27.14
N ILE A 117 -8.61 14.52 28.32
CA ILE A 117 -7.48 15.43 28.50
C ILE A 117 -6.31 14.65 29.10
N VAL A 118 -5.18 14.64 28.41
CA VAL A 118 -3.97 13.95 28.86
C VAL A 118 -3.42 14.65 30.10
N ASN A 119 -3.26 13.91 31.20
CA ASN A 119 -2.68 14.42 32.45
C ASN A 119 -1.40 13.71 32.88
N LEU A 120 -1.05 12.59 32.23
CA LEU A 120 0.21 11.91 32.46
C LEU A 120 0.68 11.23 31.16
N CYS A 121 1.99 11.30 30.90
CA CYS A 121 2.66 10.48 29.90
C CYS A 121 3.86 9.82 30.56
N VAL A 122 3.94 8.49 30.47
CA VAL A 122 5.11 7.74 30.90
C VAL A 122 5.78 7.16 29.67
N THR A 123 7.11 7.19 29.66
CA THR A 123 7.90 6.62 28.57
C THR A 123 9.02 5.74 29.11
N GLN A 124 9.39 4.71 28.35
CA GLN A 124 10.57 3.91 28.58
C GLN A 124 11.39 3.75 27.29
N GLN A 125 12.70 4.03 27.34
CA GLN A 125 13.55 4.06 26.15
C GLN A 125 14.63 2.96 26.13
N PHE A 126 14.89 2.40 24.94
CA PHE A 126 15.94 1.40 24.70
C PHE A 126 16.65 1.67 23.37
N CYS A 127 17.94 1.98 23.40
CA CYS A 127 18.74 2.14 22.19
C CYS A 127 19.41 0.84 21.75
N TRP A 128 19.96 0.85 20.54
CA TRP A 128 20.69 -0.27 19.96
C TRP A 128 21.84 -0.84 20.82
N LYS A 129 22.42 -0.05 21.75
CA LYS A 129 23.46 -0.52 22.68
C LYS A 129 22.91 -1.21 23.93
N CYS A 130 21.74 -0.78 24.43
CA CYS A 130 21.18 -1.26 25.70
C CYS A 130 19.99 -2.21 25.55
N ILE A 131 19.52 -2.44 24.32
CA ILE A 131 18.49 -3.42 24.01
C ILE A 131 19.06 -4.84 24.21
N GLY A 132 19.09 -5.27 25.47
CA GLY A 132 19.74 -6.51 25.92
C GLY A 132 20.69 -6.36 27.11
N GLY A 133 20.83 -5.15 27.68
CA GLY A 133 21.69 -4.89 28.83
C GLY A 133 21.24 -3.71 29.70
N GLU A 134 21.94 -3.50 30.81
CA GLU A 134 21.52 -2.54 31.84
C GLU A 134 22.16 -1.15 31.68
N ASN A 135 23.44 -1.06 31.32
CA ASN A 135 24.18 0.20 31.33
C ASN A 135 24.33 0.85 29.95
N CYS A 136 23.94 2.12 29.83
CA CYS A 136 24.11 2.90 28.61
C CYS A 136 24.05 4.41 28.87
N GLU A 137 25.13 5.11 28.52
CA GLU A 137 25.26 6.57 28.66
C GLU A 137 24.16 7.34 27.93
N SER A 138 23.76 6.88 26.73
CA SER A 138 22.69 7.51 25.94
C SER A 138 21.27 7.20 26.44
N CYS A 139 21.10 6.27 27.38
CA CYS A 139 19.83 5.93 28.00
C CYS A 139 19.88 6.04 29.54
N ASN A 140 20.78 6.89 30.07
CA ASN A 140 21.01 7.06 31.51
C ASN A 140 19.71 7.24 32.32
N THR A 141 18.68 7.89 31.75
CA THR A 141 17.33 7.88 32.31
C THR A 141 16.42 7.03 31.43
N ARG A 142 16.18 5.78 31.85
CA ARG A 142 15.39 4.80 31.08
C ARG A 142 13.90 5.12 31.09
N THR A 143 13.36 5.55 32.22
CA THR A 143 11.94 5.89 32.39
C THR A 143 11.78 7.39 32.59
N ARG A 144 10.84 8.02 31.88
CA ARG A 144 10.51 9.44 32.03
C ARG A 144 9.02 9.60 32.30
N VAL A 145 8.69 10.57 33.14
CA VAL A 145 7.33 10.86 33.59
C VAL A 145 7.04 12.34 33.31
N PHE A 146 6.06 12.61 32.46
CA PHE A 146 5.64 13.96 32.08
C PHE A 146 4.25 14.25 32.65
N ARG A 147 4.15 15.29 33.48
CA ARG A 147 2.91 15.68 34.18
C ARG A 147 2.36 17.04 33.73
N GLN A 148 3.22 17.95 33.28
CA GLN A 148 2.84 19.31 32.89
C GLN A 148 2.81 19.42 31.37
N ASN A 149 1.63 19.58 30.78
CA ASN A 149 1.44 19.48 29.32
C ASN A 149 2.09 18.22 28.73
N PRO A 150 1.68 17.00 29.16
CA PRO A 150 2.44 15.77 28.93
C PRO A 150 2.78 15.52 27.45
N VAL A 151 1.84 15.79 26.54
CA VAL A 151 2.04 15.62 25.09
C VAL A 151 3.12 16.55 24.56
N VAL A 152 3.15 17.81 25.00
CA VAL A 152 4.14 18.81 24.57
C VAL A 152 5.53 18.38 25.03
N GLN A 153 5.69 18.09 26.33
CA GLN A 153 6.98 17.67 26.88
C GLN A 153 7.48 16.36 26.26
N PHE A 154 6.57 15.41 26.02
CA PHE A 154 6.91 14.17 25.36
C PHE A 154 7.39 14.40 23.92
N MET A 155 6.68 15.23 23.15
CA MET A 155 7.05 15.51 21.77
C MET A 155 8.34 16.33 21.66
N ASP A 156 8.55 17.32 22.53
CA ASP A 156 9.83 18.05 22.62
C ASP A 156 10.99 17.09 22.87
N TYR A 157 10.80 16.14 23.79
CA TYR A 157 11.76 15.08 24.06
C TYR A 157 12.01 14.18 22.82
N VAL A 158 10.97 13.71 22.14
CA VAL A 158 11.09 12.91 20.90
C VAL A 158 11.83 13.69 19.81
N MET A 159 11.54 14.98 19.66
CA MET A 159 12.17 15.87 18.67
C MET A 159 13.63 16.21 19.01
N GLU A 160 14.02 16.12 20.28
CA GLU A 160 15.41 16.26 20.68
C GLU A 160 16.20 14.98 20.40
N VAL A 161 15.70 13.81 20.84
CA VAL A 161 16.43 12.55 20.67
C VAL A 161 16.56 12.12 19.21
N ARG A 162 15.64 12.51 18.33
CA ARG A 162 15.75 12.20 16.90
C ARG A 162 16.99 12.80 16.24
N LYS A 163 17.61 13.83 16.84
CA LYS A 163 18.87 14.41 16.36
C LYS A 163 20.07 13.48 16.61
N ASN A 164 19.95 12.59 17.60
CA ASN A 164 21.04 11.73 18.07
C ASN A 164 20.99 10.31 17.50
N PHE A 165 19.89 9.93 16.84
CA PHE A 165 19.69 8.59 16.30
C PHE A 165 19.20 8.65 14.86
N LYS A 166 19.71 7.78 13.99
CA LYS A 166 19.20 7.67 12.60
C LYS A 166 17.78 7.16 12.51
N ASN A 167 17.32 6.36 13.47
CA ASN A 167 15.96 5.79 13.47
C ASN A 167 15.37 5.83 14.87
N VAL A 168 14.24 6.51 15.06
CA VAL A 168 13.50 6.50 16.33
C VAL A 168 12.15 5.82 16.12
N CYS A 169 11.86 4.77 16.88
CA CYS A 169 10.60 4.04 16.81
C CYS A 169 9.85 4.16 18.12
N VAL A 170 8.71 4.84 18.07
CA VAL A 170 7.83 5.11 19.20
C VAL A 170 6.66 4.13 19.15
N ILE A 171 6.40 3.44 20.26
CA ILE A 171 5.45 2.33 20.33
C ILE A 171 4.49 2.54 21.50
N ALA A 172 3.18 2.47 21.21
CA ALA A 172 2.12 2.43 22.21
C ALA A 172 1.30 1.14 22.05
N HIS A 173 0.50 0.80 23.05
CA HIS A 173 -0.47 -0.29 22.97
C HIS A 173 -1.87 0.26 22.73
N ASN A 174 -2.48 -0.12 21.61
CA ASN A 174 -3.71 0.49 21.10
C ASN A 174 -3.59 1.98 20.72
N GLY A 175 -2.35 2.45 20.47
CA GLY A 175 -2.08 3.83 20.10
C GLY A 175 -2.84 4.28 18.86
N GLN A 176 -3.10 3.37 17.90
CA GLN A 176 -3.83 3.70 16.68
C GLN A 176 -5.28 4.14 16.95
N GLY A 177 -5.87 3.65 18.04
CA GLY A 177 -7.25 3.93 18.43
C GLY A 177 -7.37 5.09 19.42
N PHE A 178 -6.27 5.48 20.07
CA PHE A 178 -6.31 6.42 21.19
C PHE A 178 -5.12 7.39 21.20
N ASP A 179 -3.94 6.96 21.67
CA ASP A 179 -2.78 7.83 21.96
C ASP A 179 -2.34 8.69 20.77
N PHE A 180 -2.30 8.08 19.58
CA PHE A 180 -1.81 8.76 18.38
C PHE A 180 -2.73 9.88 17.92
N GLN A 181 -3.99 9.93 18.38
CA GLN A 181 -4.89 11.06 18.11
C GLN A 181 -4.39 12.33 18.80
N PHE A 182 -3.91 12.22 20.05
CA PHE A 182 -3.36 13.37 20.78
C PHE A 182 -2.04 13.83 20.17
N ILE A 183 -1.18 12.88 19.78
CA ILE A 183 0.09 13.20 19.12
C ILE A 183 -0.15 13.85 17.76
N LEU A 184 -1.04 13.28 16.93
CA LEU A 184 -1.38 13.84 15.63
C LEU A 184 -1.97 15.24 15.76
N LYS A 185 -2.88 15.46 16.71
CA LYS A 185 -3.44 16.80 16.99
C LYS A 185 -2.33 17.80 17.32
N TYR A 186 -1.43 17.44 18.24
CA TYR A 186 -0.29 18.30 18.59
C TYR A 186 0.58 18.60 17.37
N VAL A 187 0.93 17.60 16.56
CA VAL A 187 1.74 17.79 15.35
C VAL A 187 1.08 18.77 14.39
N LEU A 188 -0.22 18.63 14.14
CA LEU A 188 -0.96 19.47 13.20
C LEU A 188 -1.18 20.91 13.70
N GLU A 189 -1.42 21.09 15.01
CA GLU A 189 -1.78 22.40 15.57
C GLU A 189 -0.56 23.20 16.06
N GLN A 190 0.48 22.52 16.55
CA GLN A 190 1.58 23.15 17.29
C GLN A 190 2.92 23.08 16.56
N THR A 191 3.01 22.36 15.43
CA THR A 191 4.26 22.20 14.68
C THR A 191 4.11 22.55 13.20
N ARG A 192 5.23 22.68 12.50
CA ARG A 192 5.26 22.85 11.03
C ARG A 192 5.46 21.54 10.27
N PHE A 193 5.47 20.40 10.98
CA PHE A 193 5.67 19.11 10.33
C PHE A 193 4.43 18.69 9.56
N SER A 194 4.65 17.99 8.45
CA SER A 194 3.59 17.32 7.69
C SER A 194 3.81 15.82 7.83
N PRO A 195 3.06 15.13 8.71
CA PRO A 195 3.27 13.70 8.95
C PRO A 195 2.83 12.84 7.75
N ASP A 196 3.61 11.81 7.45
CA ASP A 196 3.20 10.73 6.57
C ASP A 196 2.35 9.73 7.37
N LEU A 197 1.10 9.49 6.93
CA LEU A 197 0.12 8.68 7.67
C LEU A 197 -0.31 7.45 6.88
N ILE A 198 -0.44 6.31 7.59
CA ILE A 198 -1.20 5.15 7.13
C ILE A 198 -2.38 4.95 8.08
N MET A 199 -3.61 5.02 7.55
CA MET A 199 -4.83 4.96 8.36
C MET A 199 -5.71 3.75 8.01
N ARG A 200 -6.50 3.29 9.00
CA ARG A 200 -7.62 2.35 8.81
C ARG A 200 -8.89 2.97 9.37
N GLY A 201 -9.69 3.58 8.50
CA GLY A 201 -10.76 4.46 8.96
C GLY A 201 -10.16 5.63 9.74
N THR A 202 -10.62 5.85 10.97
CA THR A 202 -10.10 6.89 11.88
C THR A 202 -8.84 6.46 12.65
N LYS A 203 -8.44 5.19 12.56
CA LYS A 203 -7.29 4.65 13.31
C LYS A 203 -5.96 4.96 12.61
N VAL A 204 -5.00 5.50 13.34
CA VAL A 204 -3.65 5.85 12.84
C VAL A 204 -2.72 4.64 12.99
N ILE A 205 -2.52 3.85 11.94
CA ILE A 205 -1.70 2.62 12.00
C ILE A 205 -0.20 2.97 12.08
N LEU A 206 0.21 3.96 11.29
CA LEU A 206 1.57 4.49 11.22
C LEU A 206 1.49 6.01 11.09
N MET A 207 2.36 6.70 11.82
CA MET A 207 2.65 8.11 11.62
C MET A 207 4.17 8.31 11.58
N GLU A 208 4.69 8.91 10.51
CA GLU A 208 6.12 9.19 10.33
C GLU A 208 6.39 10.70 10.30
N LEU A 209 7.44 11.10 11.02
CA LEU A 209 7.96 12.47 11.12
C LEU A 209 9.48 12.42 10.89
N ASP A 210 9.91 12.63 9.64
CA ASP A 210 11.30 12.47 9.20
C ASP A 210 11.86 11.06 9.54
N ASN A 211 12.71 10.96 10.56
CA ASN A 211 13.34 9.72 11.04
C ASN A 211 12.66 9.12 12.28
N VAL A 212 11.50 9.65 12.68
CA VAL A 212 10.68 9.17 13.79
C VAL A 212 9.46 8.44 13.23
N ARG A 213 9.17 7.25 13.74
CA ARG A 213 7.96 6.49 13.40
C ARG A 213 7.17 6.13 14.65
N PHE A 214 5.86 6.31 14.60
CA PHE A 214 4.92 5.90 15.63
C PHE A 214 4.14 4.68 15.14
N ILE A 215 4.21 3.57 15.88
CA ILE A 215 3.55 2.32 15.52
C ILE A 215 2.79 1.72 16.71
N ASP A 216 1.66 1.09 16.42
CA ASP A 216 0.85 0.45 17.46
C ASP A 216 1.19 -1.04 17.58
N SER A 217 1.50 -1.48 18.81
CA SER A 217 1.79 -2.87 19.14
C SER A 217 0.60 -3.82 18.88
N LEU A 218 -0.66 -3.35 18.87
CA LEU A 218 -1.82 -4.18 18.51
C LEU A 218 -1.77 -4.72 17.07
N ASN A 219 -1.02 -4.06 16.18
CA ASN A 219 -0.80 -4.56 14.83
C ASN A 219 0.13 -5.79 14.78
N TYR A 220 0.72 -6.15 15.91
CA TYR A 220 1.58 -7.31 16.11
C TYR A 220 0.96 -8.30 17.10
N PHE A 221 0.37 -7.80 18.18
CA PHE A 221 -0.24 -8.59 19.24
C PHE A 221 -1.72 -8.20 19.38
N PRO A 222 -2.66 -8.86 18.68
CA PRO A 222 -4.08 -8.52 18.74
C PRO A 222 -4.73 -9.06 20.03
N MET A 223 -4.24 -8.61 21.18
CA MET A 223 -4.66 -9.00 22.53
C MET A 223 -4.46 -7.84 23.50
N ALA A 224 -5.09 -7.92 24.68
CA ALA A 224 -4.92 -6.92 25.73
C ALA A 224 -3.49 -6.91 26.30
N LEU A 225 -3.05 -5.76 26.81
CA LEU A 225 -1.71 -5.59 27.39
C LEU A 225 -1.40 -6.59 28.51
N SER A 226 -2.37 -6.81 29.43
CA SER A 226 -2.25 -7.76 30.53
C SER A 226 -2.06 -9.22 30.08
N ALA A 227 -2.47 -9.56 28.85
CA ALA A 227 -2.25 -10.90 28.30
C ALA A 227 -0.81 -11.11 27.81
N LEU A 228 -0.04 -10.04 27.57
CA LEU A 228 1.32 -10.12 27.03
C LEU A 228 2.29 -10.81 28.00
N ASN A 229 2.12 -10.62 29.31
CA ASN A 229 2.96 -11.26 30.32
C ASN A 229 2.92 -12.78 30.20
N LYS A 230 1.72 -13.34 30.02
CA LYS A 230 1.54 -14.77 29.79
C LYS A 230 1.97 -15.20 28.39
N ALA A 231 1.66 -14.40 27.36
CA ALA A 231 1.99 -14.75 25.98
C ALA A 231 3.50 -14.83 25.71
N PHE A 232 4.28 -14.03 26.44
CA PHE A 232 5.73 -13.94 26.29
C PHE A 232 6.50 -14.44 27.49
N ASP A 233 5.91 -15.17 28.44
CA ASP A 233 6.57 -15.67 29.65
C ASP A 233 7.46 -14.59 30.31
N LEU A 234 6.88 -13.41 30.56
CA LEU A 234 7.57 -12.28 31.18
C LEU A 234 7.59 -12.43 32.71
N PRO A 235 8.54 -11.77 33.39
CA PRO A 235 8.51 -11.67 34.85
C PRO A 235 7.14 -11.20 35.37
N PRO A 236 6.77 -11.58 36.61
CA PRO A 236 5.52 -11.15 37.20
C PRO A 236 5.40 -9.62 37.19
N GLU A 237 4.19 -9.12 36.97
CA GLU A 237 3.88 -7.69 37.04
C GLU A 237 4.35 -7.12 38.37
N LYS A 238 5.10 -6.01 38.32
CA LYS A 238 5.55 -5.32 39.53
C LYS A 238 4.37 -4.82 40.36
N LYS A 239 3.26 -4.46 39.69
CA LYS A 239 2.03 -4.00 40.33
C LYS A 239 0.83 -4.75 39.76
N LYS A 240 0.29 -5.67 40.56
CA LYS A 240 -0.94 -6.38 40.25
C LYS A 240 -2.11 -5.66 40.92
N GLY A 241 -3.05 -5.13 40.14
CA GLY A 241 -4.20 -4.41 40.69
C GLY A 241 -5.07 -3.75 39.62
N TYR A 242 -6.05 -2.98 40.07
CA TYR A 242 -6.97 -2.25 39.20
C TYR A 242 -6.83 -0.75 39.47
N PHE A 243 -6.92 0.07 38.41
CA PHE A 243 -6.86 1.52 38.53
C PHE A 243 -8.26 2.14 38.40
N PRO A 244 -8.65 3.09 39.27
CA PRO A 244 -9.96 3.72 39.21
C PRO A 244 -9.99 4.84 38.17
N HIS A 245 -10.12 4.50 36.88
CA HIS A 245 -10.04 5.45 35.76
C HIS A 245 -11.00 6.65 35.90
N LEU A 246 -12.22 6.45 36.42
CA LEU A 246 -13.19 7.55 36.60
C LEU A 246 -12.88 8.43 37.81
N PHE A 247 -11.99 7.98 38.71
CA PHE A 247 -11.54 8.77 39.86
C PHE A 247 -10.40 9.72 39.48
N ASN A 248 -9.75 9.52 38.33
CA ASN A 248 -8.75 10.41 37.76
C ASN A 248 -9.40 11.70 37.23
N THR A 249 -9.70 12.62 38.14
CA THR A 249 -10.29 13.94 37.87
C THR A 249 -9.41 15.04 38.43
N LEU A 250 -9.61 16.27 37.98
CA LEU A 250 -8.87 17.44 38.50
C LEU A 250 -9.11 17.62 40.01
N ALA A 251 -10.35 17.42 40.46
CA ALA A 251 -10.74 17.56 41.86
C ALA A 251 -10.03 16.55 42.78
N ASN A 252 -9.76 15.35 42.29
CA ASN A 252 -9.16 14.27 43.07
C ASN A 252 -7.63 14.22 42.98
N GLN A 253 -6.96 15.12 42.24
CA GLN A 253 -5.51 15.01 42.00
C GLN A 253 -4.67 14.96 43.27
N ASN A 254 -5.10 15.58 44.38
CA ASN A 254 -4.37 15.55 45.65
C ASN A 254 -4.97 14.56 46.66
N TYR A 255 -5.78 13.61 46.21
CA TYR A 255 -6.45 12.65 47.07
C TYR A 255 -5.46 11.67 47.70
N VAL A 256 -5.47 11.61 49.04
CA VAL A 256 -4.82 10.58 49.86
C VAL A 256 -5.84 10.12 50.89
N GLY A 257 -6.28 8.87 50.81
CA GLY A 257 -7.38 8.38 51.64
C GLY A 257 -7.70 6.90 51.43
N PRO A 258 -8.89 6.44 51.84
CA PRO A 258 -9.34 5.07 51.59
C PRO A 258 -9.41 4.71 50.09
N ILE A 259 -9.45 3.42 49.79
CA ILE A 259 -9.65 2.92 48.42
C ILE A 259 -10.94 3.50 47.80
N PRO A 260 -10.91 4.03 46.56
CA PRO A 260 -12.10 4.57 45.91
C PRO A 260 -13.25 3.57 45.78
N PRO A 261 -14.51 4.03 45.76
CA PRO A 261 -15.67 3.17 45.51
C PRO A 261 -15.58 2.36 44.21
N LYS A 262 -16.22 1.19 44.16
CA LYS A 262 -16.16 0.25 43.02
C LYS A 262 -16.60 0.86 41.70
N GLU A 263 -17.55 1.80 41.72
CA GLU A 263 -18.07 2.49 40.53
C GLU A 263 -16.99 3.22 39.73
N TYR A 264 -15.90 3.65 40.37
CA TYR A 264 -14.83 4.37 39.69
C TYR A 264 -13.89 3.49 38.85
N TYR A 265 -14.02 2.16 38.95
CA TYR A 265 -13.19 1.17 38.24
C TYR A 265 -13.84 0.63 36.97
N CYS A 266 -14.97 1.20 36.53
CA CYS A 266 -15.72 0.75 35.35
C CYS A 266 -16.13 -0.74 35.41
N PRO A 267 -16.77 -1.23 36.49
CA PRO A 267 -17.11 -2.65 36.63
C PRO A 267 -18.03 -3.19 35.50
N GLU A 268 -18.86 -2.33 34.92
CA GLU A 268 -19.80 -2.67 33.85
C GLU A 268 -19.12 -3.11 32.54
N SER A 269 -17.86 -2.71 32.32
CA SER A 269 -17.09 -3.12 31.13
C SER A 269 -16.30 -4.41 31.33
N MET A 270 -16.31 -4.98 32.54
CA MET A 270 -15.58 -6.19 32.88
C MET A 270 -16.38 -7.45 32.54
N PHE A 271 -15.71 -8.46 31.99
CA PHE A 271 -16.29 -9.81 31.89
C PHE A 271 -16.51 -10.42 33.27
N GLU A 272 -17.50 -11.29 33.41
CA GLU A 272 -17.92 -11.87 34.71
C GLU A 272 -16.76 -12.45 35.53
N LYS A 273 -15.81 -13.14 34.87
CA LYS A 273 -14.62 -13.68 35.54
C LYS A 273 -13.72 -12.57 36.10
N ASN A 274 -13.42 -11.56 35.28
CA ASN A 274 -12.56 -10.45 35.67
C ASN A 274 -13.21 -9.57 36.76
N TYR A 275 -14.54 -9.45 36.73
CA TYR A 275 -15.30 -8.75 37.75
C TYR A 275 -15.19 -9.46 39.11
N LYS A 276 -15.28 -10.80 39.16
CA LYS A 276 -15.09 -11.57 40.41
C LYS A 276 -13.69 -11.39 40.98
N ASP A 277 -12.66 -11.41 40.13
CA ASP A 277 -11.28 -11.17 40.55
C ASP A 277 -11.11 -9.73 41.09
N PHE A 278 -11.70 -8.74 40.41
CA PHE A 278 -11.74 -7.34 40.84
C PHE A 278 -12.45 -7.16 42.19
N GLU A 279 -13.63 -7.76 42.35
CA GLU A 279 -14.42 -7.63 43.57
C GLU A 279 -13.70 -8.19 44.79
N ASN A 280 -13.07 -9.36 44.64
CA ASN A 280 -12.26 -9.95 45.70
C ASN A 280 -11.06 -9.07 46.04
N TRP A 281 -10.35 -8.55 45.03
CA TRP A 281 -9.25 -7.61 45.23
C TRP A 281 -9.70 -6.34 45.95
N HIS A 282 -10.78 -5.70 45.50
CA HIS A 282 -11.29 -4.45 46.07
C HIS A 282 -11.71 -4.62 47.53
N ASN A 283 -12.48 -5.66 47.83
CA ASN A 283 -12.89 -5.97 49.20
C ASN A 283 -11.67 -6.23 50.10
N ASP A 284 -10.65 -6.93 49.61
CA ASP A 284 -9.39 -7.15 50.34
C ASP A 284 -8.63 -5.85 50.61
N GLN A 285 -8.51 -4.95 49.63
CA GLN A 285 -7.84 -3.66 49.81
C GLN A 285 -8.57 -2.78 50.84
N VAL A 286 -9.91 -2.77 50.81
CA VAL A 286 -10.74 -2.05 51.80
C VAL A 286 -10.59 -2.67 53.18
N ASN A 287 -10.69 -3.99 53.32
CA ASN A 287 -10.56 -4.69 54.60
C ASN A 287 -9.18 -4.50 55.25
N LYS A 288 -8.13 -4.38 54.43
CA LYS A 288 -6.76 -4.08 54.89
C LYS A 288 -6.53 -2.61 55.21
N ASN A 289 -7.53 -1.74 55.04
CA ASN A 289 -7.42 -0.28 55.20
C ASN A 289 -6.24 0.31 54.42
N VAL A 290 -6.05 -0.13 53.17
CA VAL A 290 -4.98 0.37 52.31
C VAL A 290 -5.22 1.86 52.01
N VAL A 291 -4.19 2.68 52.19
CA VAL A 291 -4.21 4.11 51.85
C VAL A 291 -3.92 4.26 50.36
N PHE A 292 -4.87 4.81 49.63
CA PHE A 292 -4.80 5.15 48.22
C PHE A 292 -4.31 6.59 48.04
N ASP A 293 -3.20 6.75 47.33
CA ASP A 293 -2.66 8.04 46.89
C ASP A 293 -2.79 8.12 45.37
N LEU A 294 -3.67 8.99 44.86
CA LEU A 294 -3.97 9.01 43.43
C LEU A 294 -2.72 9.32 42.57
N GLN A 295 -1.86 10.26 43.00
CA GLN A 295 -0.69 10.67 42.20
C GLN A 295 0.36 9.58 42.10
N LYS A 296 0.56 8.85 43.21
CA LYS A 296 1.48 7.73 43.29
C LYS A 296 0.93 6.55 42.49
N GLU A 297 -0.33 6.20 42.71
CA GLU A 297 -0.99 5.06 42.07
C GLU A 297 -1.07 5.22 40.56
N LEU A 298 -1.44 6.41 40.07
CA LEU A 298 -1.51 6.73 38.64
C LEU A 298 -0.15 6.56 37.94
N VAL A 299 0.93 7.05 38.55
CA VAL A 299 2.27 6.92 37.95
C VAL A 299 2.78 5.50 38.01
N GLU A 300 2.62 4.80 39.13
CA GLU A 300 3.07 3.41 39.25
C GLU A 300 2.30 2.49 38.31
N TYR A 301 0.99 2.73 38.10
CA TYR A 301 0.16 2.00 37.15
C TYR A 301 0.67 2.20 35.71
N CYS A 302 0.81 3.45 35.27
CA CYS A 302 1.27 3.76 33.91
C CYS A 302 2.73 3.28 33.67
N ILE A 303 3.61 3.34 34.67
CA ILE A 303 4.96 2.74 34.59
C ILE A 303 4.87 1.23 34.38
N SER A 304 3.99 0.54 35.10
CA SER A 304 3.81 -0.92 34.96
C SER A 304 3.35 -1.28 33.54
N ASP A 305 2.38 -0.55 32.98
CA ASP A 305 1.86 -0.78 31.63
C ASP A 305 2.94 -0.57 30.56
N VAL A 306 3.70 0.52 30.64
CA VAL A 306 4.82 0.79 29.72
C VAL A 306 5.92 -0.26 29.84
N GLU A 307 6.19 -0.74 31.06
CA GLU A 307 7.20 -1.79 31.29
C GLU A 307 6.78 -3.14 30.68
N ILE A 308 5.53 -3.55 30.84
CA ILE A 308 4.98 -4.77 30.22
C ILE A 308 5.10 -4.67 28.69
N LEU A 309 4.68 -3.53 28.12
CA LEU A 309 4.76 -3.27 26.69
C LEU A 309 6.21 -3.36 26.19
N ALA A 310 7.14 -2.68 26.86
CA ALA A 310 8.55 -2.65 26.48
C ALA A 310 9.16 -4.05 26.52
N GLN A 311 8.96 -4.80 27.61
CA GLN A 311 9.49 -6.16 27.76
C GLN A 311 8.93 -7.11 26.70
N ALA A 312 7.61 -7.07 26.45
CA ALA A 312 6.96 -7.89 25.43
C ALA A 312 7.51 -7.57 24.02
N CYS A 313 7.58 -6.29 23.65
CA CYS A 313 8.12 -5.88 22.36
C CYS A 313 9.59 -6.27 22.20
N ILE A 314 10.44 -6.04 23.20
CA ILE A 314 11.86 -6.39 23.13
C ILE A 314 12.05 -7.91 22.98
N LYS A 315 11.32 -8.72 23.77
CA LYS A 315 11.38 -10.19 23.68
C LYS A 315 10.89 -10.67 22.31
N PHE A 316 9.75 -10.17 21.83
CA PHE A 316 9.24 -10.49 20.50
C PHE A 316 10.23 -10.14 19.39
N ARG A 317 10.81 -8.94 19.43
CA ARG A 317 11.82 -8.50 18.46
C ARG A 317 13.05 -9.40 18.48
N ALA A 318 13.53 -9.80 19.67
CA ALA A 318 14.68 -10.69 19.80
C ALA A 318 14.40 -12.04 19.13
N MET A 319 13.27 -12.68 19.46
CA MET A 319 12.84 -13.94 18.84
C MET A 319 12.70 -13.82 17.32
N PHE A 320 12.07 -12.74 16.84
CA PHE A 320 11.85 -12.54 15.40
C PHE A 320 13.16 -12.29 14.63
N LEU A 321 14.11 -11.56 15.23
CA LEU A 321 15.43 -11.36 14.65
C LEU A 321 16.25 -12.65 14.62
N GLU A 322 16.20 -13.43 15.70
CA GLU A 322 16.90 -14.71 15.82
C GLU A 322 16.44 -15.68 14.72
N GLU A 323 15.13 -15.91 14.62
CA GLU A 323 14.54 -16.89 13.71
C GLU A 323 14.46 -16.40 12.26
N CYS A 324 14.10 -15.13 12.05
CA CYS A 324 13.70 -14.64 10.74
C CYS A 324 14.66 -13.62 10.10
N LYS A 325 15.65 -13.11 10.84
CA LYS A 325 16.59 -12.06 10.35
C LYS A 325 15.86 -10.82 9.78
N VAL A 326 14.75 -10.44 10.41
CA VAL A 326 13.93 -9.28 10.07
C VAL A 326 13.63 -8.53 11.37
N ASP A 327 13.70 -7.20 11.37
CA ASP A 327 13.23 -6.40 12.48
C ASP A 327 11.73 -6.09 12.30
N PRO A 328 10.84 -6.64 13.14
CA PRO A 328 9.40 -6.48 12.96
C PRO A 328 8.93 -5.03 13.08
N PHE A 329 9.61 -4.19 13.86
CA PHE A 329 9.17 -2.82 14.15
C PHE A 329 9.83 -1.78 13.24
N MET A 330 11.09 -1.99 12.88
CA MET A 330 11.85 -1.06 12.03
C MET A 330 11.62 -1.28 10.54
N GLU A 331 11.23 -2.48 10.12
CA GLU A 331 11.07 -2.82 8.69
C GLU A 331 9.61 -3.06 8.29
N ALA A 332 8.70 -3.21 9.25
CA ALA A 332 7.28 -3.46 9.00
C ALA A 332 6.39 -2.61 9.92
N VAL A 333 5.09 -2.60 9.62
CA VAL A 333 4.05 -1.86 10.38
C VAL A 333 3.07 -2.81 11.07
N THR A 334 2.98 -4.04 10.57
CA THR A 334 2.07 -5.09 11.07
C THR A 334 2.79 -6.44 11.04
N ILE A 335 2.29 -7.40 11.81
CA ILE A 335 2.79 -8.78 11.77
C ILE A 335 2.69 -9.40 10.38
N ALA A 336 1.61 -9.12 9.64
CA ALA A 336 1.44 -9.62 8.28
C ALA A 336 2.49 -9.05 7.32
N SER A 337 2.84 -7.77 7.48
CA SER A 337 3.90 -7.13 6.70
C SER A 337 5.28 -7.70 7.05
N ALA A 338 5.54 -7.93 8.35
CA ALA A 338 6.77 -8.58 8.81
C ALA A 338 6.91 -9.99 8.24
N CYS A 339 5.87 -10.84 8.34
CA CYS A 339 5.86 -12.18 7.76
C CYS A 339 6.01 -12.18 6.23
N ASN A 340 5.42 -11.21 5.53
CA ASN A 340 5.61 -11.05 4.09
C ASN A 340 7.09 -10.74 3.78
N LEU A 341 7.73 -9.87 4.56
CA LEU A 341 9.14 -9.55 4.42
C LEU A 341 10.04 -10.77 4.66
N VAL A 342 9.74 -11.55 5.70
CA VAL A 342 10.41 -12.84 5.99
C VAL A 342 10.29 -13.78 4.80
N PHE A 343 9.08 -13.95 4.25
CA PHE A 343 8.86 -14.75 3.05
C PHE A 343 9.72 -14.26 1.87
N ARG A 344 9.70 -12.95 1.59
CA ARG A 344 10.42 -12.35 0.47
C ARG A 344 11.94 -12.39 0.61
N ARG A 345 12.46 -12.33 1.83
CA ARG A 345 13.90 -12.35 2.14
C ARG A 345 14.47 -13.76 2.19
N ASN A 346 13.76 -14.67 2.85
CA ASN A 346 14.32 -15.98 3.22
C ASN A 346 13.83 -17.12 2.33
N PHE A 347 12.68 -16.99 1.66
CA PHE A 347 12.01 -18.11 0.99
C PHE A 347 11.67 -17.87 -0.49
N LEU A 348 11.42 -16.61 -0.88
CA LEU A 348 11.02 -16.27 -2.24
C LEU A 348 12.18 -16.46 -3.22
N LYS A 349 11.99 -17.34 -4.20
CA LYS A 349 12.88 -17.45 -5.36
C LYS A 349 12.52 -16.39 -6.39
N ALA A 350 13.54 -15.79 -7.02
CA ALA A 350 13.34 -14.80 -8.07
C ALA A 350 12.42 -15.33 -9.18
N ASN A 351 11.63 -14.43 -9.79
CA ASN A 351 10.74 -14.72 -10.92
C ASN A 351 9.73 -15.86 -10.69
N THR A 352 9.33 -16.10 -9.43
CA THR A 352 8.39 -17.20 -9.10
C THR A 352 6.94 -16.74 -8.96
N ILE A 353 6.68 -15.57 -8.40
CA ILE A 353 5.31 -15.05 -8.19
C ILE A 353 5.11 -13.87 -9.14
N GLY A 354 4.32 -14.08 -10.20
CA GLY A 354 3.94 -13.02 -11.12
C GLY A 354 2.95 -12.05 -10.46
N LEU A 355 3.19 -10.75 -10.59
CA LEU A 355 2.28 -9.71 -10.11
C LEU A 355 1.22 -9.44 -11.18
N VAL A 356 -0.04 -9.54 -10.79
CA VAL A 356 -1.17 -9.28 -11.71
C VAL A 356 -1.10 -7.81 -12.16
N PRO A 357 -1.07 -7.53 -13.48
CA PRO A 357 -1.08 -6.16 -13.97
C PRO A 357 -2.33 -5.42 -13.49
N LYS A 358 -2.24 -4.10 -13.30
CA LYS A 358 -3.35 -3.27 -12.78
C LYS A 358 -4.66 -3.45 -13.57
N SER A 359 -4.55 -3.64 -14.87
CA SER A 359 -5.69 -3.84 -15.79
C SER A 359 -5.93 -5.32 -16.13
N GLY A 360 -5.33 -6.25 -15.38
CA GLY A 360 -5.39 -7.68 -15.68
C GLY A 360 -4.53 -8.11 -16.87
N TYR A 361 -4.71 -9.36 -17.29
CA TYR A 361 -3.92 -9.99 -18.36
C TYR A 361 -4.53 -9.82 -19.76
N ARG A 362 -5.77 -9.36 -19.88
CA ARG A 362 -6.54 -9.23 -21.13
C ARG A 362 -7.52 -8.06 -21.04
N LEU A 363 -7.95 -7.52 -22.18
CA LEU A 363 -8.84 -6.34 -22.26
C LEU A 363 -8.25 -5.09 -21.59
N VAL A 364 -6.92 -4.96 -21.64
CA VAL A 364 -6.21 -3.79 -21.11
C VAL A 364 -6.35 -2.59 -22.06
N ASP A 365 -6.33 -2.88 -23.35
CA ASP A 365 -6.51 -1.89 -24.41
C ASP A 365 -7.99 -1.82 -24.81
N THR A 366 -8.49 -0.60 -25.01
CA THR A 366 -9.86 -0.37 -25.42
C THR A 366 -9.98 -0.59 -26.92
N GLN A 367 -10.70 -1.63 -27.33
CA GLN A 367 -10.99 -1.92 -28.72
C GLN A 367 -12.50 -2.15 -28.89
N SER A 368 -13.08 -1.66 -29.99
CA SER A 368 -14.52 -1.79 -30.21
C SER A 368 -14.92 -3.26 -30.39
N ALA A 369 -16.10 -3.65 -29.91
CA ALA A 369 -16.60 -5.01 -30.07
C ALA A 369 -16.67 -5.43 -31.54
N ILE A 370 -17.05 -4.51 -32.44
CA ILE A 370 -17.14 -4.78 -33.87
C ILE A 370 -15.75 -4.99 -34.53
N ALA A 371 -14.72 -4.26 -34.09
CA ALA A 371 -13.35 -4.49 -34.55
C ALA A 371 -12.87 -5.90 -34.13
N LEU A 372 -13.12 -6.29 -32.88
CA LEU A 372 -12.80 -7.63 -32.39
C LEU A 372 -13.52 -8.73 -33.17
N GLN A 373 -14.78 -8.50 -33.57
CA GLN A 373 -15.52 -9.43 -34.43
C GLN A 373 -14.88 -9.59 -35.79
N TRP A 374 -14.49 -8.47 -36.43
CA TRP A 374 -13.80 -8.52 -37.71
C TRP A 374 -12.46 -9.24 -37.63
N LEU A 375 -11.65 -8.94 -36.61
CA LEU A 375 -10.37 -9.61 -36.41
C LEU A 375 -10.54 -11.12 -36.17
N THR A 376 -11.55 -11.52 -35.38
CA THR A 376 -11.88 -12.94 -35.18
C THR A 376 -12.24 -13.62 -36.50
N TRP A 377 -13.05 -12.95 -37.33
CA TRP A 377 -13.41 -13.46 -38.65
C TRP A 377 -12.20 -13.56 -39.60
N GLU A 378 -11.28 -12.60 -39.55
CA GLU A 378 -10.02 -12.66 -40.32
C GLU A 378 -9.13 -13.82 -39.88
N GLU A 379 -9.03 -14.08 -38.57
CA GLU A 379 -8.33 -15.25 -38.02
C GLU A 379 -8.92 -16.54 -38.57
N ASP A 380 -10.25 -16.69 -38.51
CA ASP A 380 -10.95 -17.89 -38.99
C ASP A 380 -10.78 -18.09 -40.50
N ARG A 381 -10.95 -17.01 -41.27
CA ARG A 381 -10.84 -17.04 -42.75
C ARG A 381 -9.44 -17.42 -43.21
N ARG A 382 -8.41 -16.93 -42.52
CA ARG A 382 -7.00 -17.11 -42.93
C ARG A 382 -6.32 -18.28 -42.21
N GLY A 383 -6.93 -18.82 -41.16
CA GLY A 383 -6.33 -19.86 -40.33
C GLY A 383 -5.12 -19.39 -39.51
N ILE A 384 -4.96 -18.08 -39.33
CA ILE A 384 -3.83 -17.45 -38.61
C ILE A 384 -4.25 -16.99 -37.21
N ARG A 385 -3.28 -16.58 -36.39
CA ARG A 385 -3.52 -15.93 -35.10
C ARG A 385 -3.13 -14.46 -35.21
N ILE A 386 -4.04 -13.57 -34.85
CA ILE A 386 -3.83 -12.12 -34.85
C ILE A 386 -3.68 -11.67 -33.40
N GLN A 387 -2.64 -10.90 -33.10
CA GLN A 387 -2.45 -10.26 -31.81
C GLN A 387 -3.28 -8.97 -31.74
N HIS A 388 -4.22 -8.89 -30.79
CA HIS A 388 -5.10 -7.74 -30.56
C HIS A 388 -5.62 -7.69 -29.11
N ALA A 389 -6.41 -6.65 -28.75
CA ALA A 389 -6.83 -6.37 -27.37
C ALA A 389 -7.69 -7.48 -26.72
N GLY A 390 -8.45 -8.21 -27.54
CA GLY A 390 -9.33 -9.30 -27.13
C GLY A 390 -8.60 -10.60 -26.76
N ARG A 391 -7.32 -10.75 -27.11
CA ARG A 391 -6.48 -11.90 -26.72
C ARG A 391 -5.47 -11.49 -25.65
N GLU A 392 -4.56 -10.61 -26.02
CA GLU A 392 -3.45 -10.16 -25.18
C GLU A 392 -3.50 -8.64 -25.08
N ARG A 393 -2.82 -7.96 -26.00
CA ARG A 393 -2.69 -6.51 -26.10
C ARG A 393 -2.47 -6.11 -27.55
N GLU A 394 -2.76 -4.85 -27.85
CA GLU A 394 -2.39 -4.23 -29.11
C GLU A 394 -0.87 -4.05 -29.22
N VAL A 395 -0.37 -4.11 -30.45
CA VAL A 395 1.05 -3.91 -30.75
C VAL A 395 1.29 -2.44 -31.10
N LYS A 396 2.49 -1.93 -30.79
CA LYS A 396 2.96 -0.64 -31.31
C LYS A 396 4.00 -0.86 -32.40
N ILE A 397 3.72 -0.34 -33.59
CA ILE A 397 4.61 -0.35 -34.75
C ILE A 397 4.90 1.10 -35.11
N ASP A 398 6.18 1.45 -35.28
CA ASP A 398 6.65 2.82 -35.57
C ASP A 398 6.08 3.90 -34.63
N GLY A 399 5.90 3.52 -33.36
CA GLY A 399 5.37 4.39 -32.29
C GLY A 399 3.85 4.50 -32.24
N LEU A 400 3.11 3.91 -33.18
CA LEU A 400 1.65 3.96 -33.29
C LEU A 400 1.03 2.61 -32.92
N LYS A 401 -0.12 2.62 -32.25
CA LYS A 401 -0.87 1.39 -31.95
C LYS A 401 -1.63 0.91 -33.17
N VAL A 402 -1.68 -0.41 -33.35
CA VAL A 402 -2.45 -1.08 -34.40
C VAL A 402 -3.54 -1.97 -33.79
N ASP A 403 -4.67 -2.09 -34.50
CA ASP A 403 -5.82 -2.89 -34.05
C ASP A 403 -5.50 -4.40 -34.01
N GLY A 404 -4.73 -4.89 -34.98
CA GLY A 404 -4.28 -6.28 -35.03
C GLY A 404 -2.95 -6.45 -35.77
N PHE A 405 -2.17 -7.46 -35.38
CA PHE A 405 -0.90 -7.80 -36.02
C PHE A 405 -0.65 -9.31 -35.99
N ASP A 406 -0.33 -9.94 -37.12
CA ASP A 406 -0.05 -11.39 -37.20
C ASP A 406 1.46 -11.74 -37.19
N GLY A 407 2.34 -10.73 -37.17
CA GLY A 407 3.80 -10.89 -37.33
C GLY A 407 4.33 -10.38 -38.66
N GLU A 408 3.47 -10.31 -39.69
CA GLU A 408 3.79 -9.88 -41.04
C GLU A 408 2.90 -8.70 -41.50
N ARG A 409 1.61 -8.74 -41.15
CA ARG A 409 0.53 -7.88 -41.64
C ARG A 409 -0.08 -7.10 -40.50
N ILE A 410 -0.42 -5.85 -40.82
CA ILE A 410 -1.15 -4.95 -39.93
C ILE A 410 -2.64 -4.98 -40.30
N TYR A 411 -3.50 -5.12 -39.31
CA TYR A 411 -4.94 -5.08 -39.45
C TYR A 411 -5.45 -3.79 -38.78
N GLU A 412 -6.20 -2.98 -39.51
CA GLU A 412 -6.69 -1.67 -39.05
C GLU A 412 -8.19 -1.56 -39.30
N PHE A 413 -8.97 -1.40 -38.22
CA PHE A 413 -10.41 -1.29 -38.28
C PHE A 413 -10.85 0.17 -38.19
N GLN A 414 -11.40 0.68 -39.29
CA GLN A 414 -11.78 2.07 -39.42
C GLN A 414 -13.24 2.30 -39.00
N GLY A 415 -13.44 2.56 -37.70
CA GLY A 415 -14.70 3.06 -37.15
C GLY A 415 -15.17 4.31 -37.90
N CYS A 416 -16.36 4.28 -38.50
CA CYS A 416 -16.73 5.24 -39.55
C CYS A 416 -16.71 6.70 -39.07
N TYR A 417 -17.17 6.95 -37.85
CA TYR A 417 -17.19 8.30 -37.26
C TYR A 417 -15.80 8.74 -36.75
N PHE A 418 -15.09 7.83 -36.08
CA PHE A 418 -13.78 8.13 -35.47
C PHE A 418 -12.65 8.29 -36.50
N HIS A 419 -12.82 7.71 -37.69
CA HIS A 419 -11.83 7.74 -38.77
C HIS A 419 -12.32 8.50 -40.02
N GLY A 420 -13.48 9.16 -39.95
CA GLY A 420 -13.95 10.10 -40.98
C GLY A 420 -14.36 9.46 -42.31
N CYS A 421 -15.12 8.36 -42.28
CA CYS A 421 -15.51 7.60 -43.48
C CYS A 421 -16.24 8.46 -44.54
N PRO A 422 -15.68 8.63 -45.75
CA PRO A 422 -16.30 9.46 -46.80
C PRO A 422 -17.56 8.84 -47.40
N LYS A 423 -17.75 7.52 -47.28
CA LYS A 423 -18.96 6.83 -47.78
C LYS A 423 -20.17 7.09 -46.88
N CYS A 424 -19.97 7.09 -45.57
CA CYS A 424 -21.03 7.27 -44.57
C CYS A 424 -21.32 8.75 -44.29
N TYR A 425 -20.29 9.60 -44.30
CA TYR A 425 -20.40 11.02 -44.02
C TYR A 425 -19.92 11.82 -45.23
N LYS A 426 -20.86 12.16 -46.12
CA LYS A 426 -20.57 12.78 -47.42
C LYS A 426 -20.50 14.31 -47.39
N TYR A 427 -21.22 14.94 -46.47
CA TYR A 427 -21.42 16.39 -46.42
C TYR A 427 -20.78 16.98 -45.16
N GLU A 428 -20.52 18.30 -45.15
CA GLU A 428 -20.08 19.08 -43.97
C GLU A 428 -18.83 18.50 -43.27
N ARG A 429 -17.92 17.92 -44.04
CA ARG A 429 -16.77 17.18 -43.47
C ARG A 429 -15.71 18.08 -42.88
N GLU A 430 -15.64 19.33 -43.32
CA GLU A 430 -14.71 20.35 -42.82
C GLU A 430 -15.22 21.04 -41.55
N GLU A 431 -16.51 20.86 -41.21
CA GLU A 431 -17.10 21.53 -40.05
C GLU A 431 -16.50 20.99 -38.74
N PRO A 432 -16.26 21.86 -37.75
CA PRO A 432 -15.84 21.46 -36.42
C PRO A 432 -16.81 20.48 -35.78
N LEU A 433 -16.29 19.46 -35.11
CA LEU A 433 -17.11 18.50 -34.39
C LEU A 433 -17.65 19.10 -33.08
N SER A 434 -18.86 18.69 -32.69
CA SER A 434 -19.50 19.18 -31.46
C SER A 434 -18.85 18.68 -30.19
N ASP A 435 -18.23 17.49 -30.22
CA ASP A 435 -17.48 16.87 -29.12
C ASP A 435 -16.04 17.40 -29.01
N ASP A 436 -15.45 17.81 -30.13
CA ASP A 436 -14.12 18.42 -30.20
C ASP A 436 -14.07 19.49 -31.31
N PRO A 437 -14.25 20.78 -30.96
CA PRO A 437 -14.22 21.87 -31.92
C PRO A 437 -12.87 22.10 -32.62
N SER A 438 -11.81 21.40 -32.18
CA SER A 438 -10.49 21.42 -32.85
C SER A 438 -10.32 20.33 -33.91
N ASP A 439 -11.34 19.48 -34.10
CA ASP A 439 -11.32 18.33 -34.99
C ASP A 439 -12.46 18.40 -36.03
N SER A 440 -12.31 17.69 -37.15
CA SER A 440 -13.32 17.55 -38.20
C SER A 440 -13.33 16.14 -38.79
N LEU A 441 -14.40 15.76 -39.49
CA LEU A 441 -14.44 14.45 -40.17
C LEU A 441 -13.39 14.35 -41.28
N HIS A 442 -13.05 15.47 -41.93
CA HIS A 442 -11.96 15.53 -42.90
C HIS A 442 -10.61 15.29 -42.22
N LEU A 443 -10.31 15.99 -41.13
CA LEU A 443 -9.06 15.84 -40.38
C LEU A 443 -8.89 14.42 -39.81
N ARG A 444 -9.97 13.78 -39.35
CA ARG A 444 -9.96 12.36 -38.95
C ARG A 444 -9.57 11.44 -40.11
N PHE A 445 -10.11 11.69 -41.30
CA PHE A 445 -9.81 10.91 -42.50
C PHE A 445 -8.36 11.11 -42.98
N GLU A 446 -7.87 12.35 -42.99
CA GLU A 446 -6.48 12.66 -43.34
C GLU A 446 -5.49 11.99 -42.38
N ARG A 447 -5.75 12.06 -41.07
CA ARG A 447 -4.93 11.36 -40.05
C ARG A 447 -4.95 9.85 -40.25
N THR A 448 -6.12 9.29 -40.59
CA THR A 448 -6.26 7.86 -40.91
C THR A 448 -5.40 7.49 -42.12
N LYS A 449 -5.49 8.24 -43.22
CA LYS A 449 -4.66 8.00 -44.41
C LYS A 449 -3.18 8.18 -44.15
N SER A 450 -2.79 9.21 -43.40
CA SER A 450 -1.41 9.43 -42.98
C SER A 450 -0.84 8.26 -42.17
N LYS A 451 -1.64 7.70 -41.23
CA LYS A 451 -1.27 6.50 -40.46
C LYS A 451 -1.03 5.30 -41.36
N ILE A 452 -1.95 5.02 -42.29
CA ILE A 452 -1.86 3.88 -43.20
C ILE A 452 -0.67 4.01 -44.15
N THR A 453 -0.50 5.18 -44.79
CA THR A 453 0.64 5.46 -45.68
C THR A 453 1.97 5.29 -44.94
N LYS A 454 2.05 5.72 -43.67
CA LYS A 454 3.26 5.54 -42.86
C LYS A 454 3.62 4.07 -42.69
N PHE A 455 2.66 3.20 -42.40
CA PHE A 455 2.91 1.76 -42.24
C PHE A 455 3.30 1.09 -43.57
N GLN A 456 2.62 1.45 -44.66
CA GLN A 456 2.96 0.96 -46.00
C GLN A 456 4.38 1.38 -46.41
N ASN A 457 4.76 2.64 -46.17
CA ASN A 457 6.12 3.14 -46.42
C ASN A 457 7.18 2.45 -45.54
N SER A 458 6.77 1.89 -44.41
CA SER A 458 7.63 1.12 -43.50
C SER A 458 7.70 -0.37 -43.89
N GLY A 459 7.08 -0.75 -45.01
CA GLY A 459 7.19 -2.08 -45.62
C GLY A 459 6.13 -3.09 -45.17
N TYR A 460 5.13 -2.66 -44.39
CA TYR A 460 4.07 -3.56 -43.93
C TYR A 460 2.90 -3.65 -44.92
N GLU A 461 2.37 -4.86 -45.10
CA GLU A 461 1.06 -5.07 -45.73
C GLU A 461 -0.02 -4.65 -44.72
N VAL A 462 -0.85 -3.67 -45.09
CA VAL A 462 -1.92 -3.15 -44.24
C VAL A 462 -3.28 -3.58 -44.79
N ILE A 463 -4.02 -4.36 -44.01
CA ILE A 463 -5.38 -4.80 -44.29
C ILE A 463 -6.34 -3.86 -43.55
N GLU A 464 -7.01 -3.01 -44.31
CA GLU A 464 -8.00 -2.07 -43.80
C GLU A 464 -9.41 -2.66 -43.90
N MET A 465 -10.25 -2.38 -42.91
CA MET A 465 -11.69 -2.66 -42.97
C MET A 465 -12.49 -1.50 -42.40
N TRP A 466 -13.42 -0.94 -43.17
CA TRP A 466 -14.34 0.07 -42.66
C TRP A 466 -15.52 -0.54 -41.94
N GLU A 467 -15.97 0.13 -40.89
CA GLU A 467 -17.10 -0.34 -40.07
C GLU A 467 -18.37 -0.58 -40.89
N CYS A 468 -18.69 0.31 -41.84
CA CYS A 468 -19.85 0.15 -42.71
C CYS A 468 -19.74 -1.02 -43.67
N GLU A 469 -18.53 -1.29 -44.18
CA GLU A 469 -18.25 -2.40 -45.08
C GLU A 469 -18.38 -3.73 -44.33
N PHE A 470 -17.80 -3.80 -43.12
CA PHE A 470 -17.92 -4.99 -42.28
C PHE A 470 -19.36 -5.24 -41.84
N LYS A 471 -20.14 -4.20 -41.51
CA LYS A 471 -21.57 -4.37 -41.18
C LYS A 471 -22.37 -4.98 -42.32
N THR A 472 -22.09 -4.61 -43.57
CA THR A 472 -22.73 -5.21 -44.75
C THR A 472 -22.27 -6.64 -44.94
N LEU A 473 -20.96 -6.88 -44.94
CA LEU A 473 -20.37 -8.21 -45.09
C LEU A 473 -20.89 -9.20 -44.04
N LYS A 474 -21.01 -8.75 -42.79
CA LYS A 474 -21.51 -9.55 -41.67
C LYS A 474 -22.94 -10.04 -41.91
N LYS A 475 -23.80 -9.21 -42.52
CA LYS A 475 -25.17 -9.57 -42.89
C LYS A 475 -25.19 -10.52 -44.08
N ASP A 476 -24.42 -10.20 -45.13
CA ASP A 476 -24.40 -10.97 -46.37
C ASP A 476 -23.88 -12.41 -46.15
N LEU A 477 -22.87 -12.55 -45.30
CA LEU A 477 -22.27 -13.84 -44.95
C LEU A 477 -22.88 -14.51 -43.70
N LYS A 478 -23.92 -13.92 -43.09
CA LYS A 478 -24.60 -14.43 -41.88
C LYS A 478 -23.63 -14.81 -40.75
N LEU A 479 -22.80 -13.85 -40.35
CA LEU A 479 -21.75 -14.04 -39.33
C LEU A 479 -22.25 -13.70 -37.91
N GLU A 480 -23.51 -14.00 -37.57
CA GLU A 480 -24.10 -13.69 -36.26
C GLU A 480 -23.40 -14.42 -35.10
N TYR A 481 -22.75 -15.56 -35.36
CA TYR A 481 -21.99 -16.31 -34.35
C TYR A 481 -20.88 -15.47 -33.69
N LEU A 482 -20.37 -14.43 -34.37
CA LEU A 482 -19.38 -13.51 -33.84
C LEU A 482 -19.91 -12.69 -32.64
N ASN A 483 -21.23 -12.55 -32.49
CA ASN A 483 -21.82 -11.85 -31.34
C ASN A 483 -21.66 -12.63 -30.03
N SER A 484 -21.68 -13.96 -30.09
CA SER A 484 -21.55 -14.85 -28.94
C SER A 484 -20.12 -15.39 -28.77
N HIS A 485 -19.16 -14.96 -29.59
CA HIS A 485 -17.81 -15.52 -29.57
C HIS A 485 -17.11 -15.35 -28.19
N PRO A 486 -16.40 -16.37 -27.68
CA PRO A 486 -15.76 -16.33 -26.36
C PRO A 486 -14.79 -15.16 -26.15
N ILE A 487 -14.19 -14.64 -27.23
CA ILE A 487 -13.27 -13.50 -27.18
C ILE A 487 -13.94 -12.21 -26.68
N LEU A 488 -15.26 -12.09 -26.87
CA LEU A 488 -16.07 -10.95 -26.42
C LEU A 488 -16.77 -11.24 -25.08
N ASN A 489 -17.26 -12.47 -24.91
CA ASN A 489 -18.18 -12.79 -23.82
C ASN A 489 -17.53 -13.47 -22.62
N THR A 490 -16.32 -14.02 -22.77
CA THR A 490 -15.58 -14.53 -21.62
C THR A 490 -14.76 -13.37 -21.07
N LEU A 491 -15.07 -12.85 -19.89
CA LEU A 491 -14.22 -11.88 -19.21
C LEU A 491 -13.05 -12.58 -18.51
N PRO A 492 -11.86 -11.95 -18.39
CA PRO A 492 -10.77 -12.52 -17.61
C PRO A 492 -11.20 -12.65 -16.15
N LEU A 493 -10.81 -13.74 -15.48
CA LEU A 493 -10.99 -13.87 -14.04
C LEU A 493 -10.34 -12.67 -13.35
N ASN A 494 -11.05 -12.03 -12.42
CA ASN A 494 -10.48 -11.02 -11.55
C ASN A 494 -9.98 -11.71 -10.26
N PRO A 495 -8.66 -11.84 -10.06
CA PRO A 495 -8.13 -12.51 -8.88
C PRO A 495 -8.52 -11.83 -7.56
N ARG A 496 -8.95 -10.56 -7.60
CA ARG A 496 -9.46 -9.86 -6.40
C ARG A 496 -10.76 -10.46 -5.88
N ASP A 497 -11.57 -11.05 -6.75
CA ASP A 497 -12.84 -11.67 -6.37
C ASP A 497 -12.61 -12.85 -5.40
N ALA A 498 -11.44 -13.50 -5.46
CA ALA A 498 -11.05 -14.56 -4.52
C ALA A 498 -10.91 -14.06 -3.07
N PHE A 499 -10.67 -12.77 -2.84
CA PHE A 499 -10.64 -12.18 -1.49
C PHE A 499 -12.04 -11.88 -0.94
N PHE A 500 -13.07 -11.92 -1.80
CA PHE A 500 -14.47 -11.71 -1.43
C PHE A 500 -15.28 -13.02 -1.45
N GLY A 501 -14.60 -14.16 -1.53
CA GLY A 501 -15.20 -15.49 -1.66
C GLY A 501 -15.61 -16.11 -0.32
N GLY A 502 -16.92 -16.09 -0.05
CA GLY A 502 -17.56 -16.88 1.00
C GLY A 502 -18.40 -16.01 1.95
N ARG A 503 -19.72 -16.02 1.79
CA ARG A 503 -20.61 -15.61 2.88
C ARG A 503 -20.47 -16.63 4.00
N THR A 504 -19.59 -16.38 4.98
CA THR A 504 -19.71 -16.99 6.31
C THR A 504 -20.81 -16.24 7.05
N GLY A 505 -22.03 -16.36 6.55
CA GLY A 505 -23.22 -15.81 7.19
C GLY A 505 -23.71 -16.83 8.20
N ASN A 506 -23.72 -16.45 9.46
CA ASN A 506 -24.62 -17.04 10.43
C ASN A 506 -26.05 -16.98 9.85
N ALA A 507 -26.71 -18.13 9.64
CA ALA A 507 -28.12 -18.16 9.24
C ALA A 507 -29.07 -17.99 10.44
N ARG A 508 -28.59 -18.30 11.66
CA ARG A 508 -29.33 -18.18 12.93
C ARG A 508 -28.36 -17.93 14.09
N THR A 509 -28.46 -16.78 14.78
CA THR A 509 -27.58 -16.40 15.91
C THR A 509 -27.98 -17.03 17.22
N TYR A 510 -29.24 -17.43 17.35
CA TYR A 510 -29.78 -18.07 18.55
C TYR A 510 -30.89 -19.07 18.19
N HIS A 511 -30.80 -20.26 18.78
CA HIS A 511 -31.87 -21.26 18.74
C HIS A 511 -31.87 -22.04 20.05
N LYS A 512 -33.02 -22.06 20.71
CA LYS A 512 -33.28 -22.92 21.86
C LYS A 512 -34.02 -24.16 21.37
N CYS A 513 -33.41 -25.33 21.56
CA CYS A 513 -34.04 -26.60 21.22
C CYS A 513 -35.32 -26.81 22.00
N THR A 514 -36.32 -27.41 21.34
CA THR A 514 -37.51 -27.97 21.98
C THR A 514 -37.27 -29.43 22.39
N GLU A 515 -38.21 -30.03 23.12
CA GLU A 515 -38.10 -31.43 23.56
C GLU A 515 -38.08 -32.38 22.35
N GLY A 516 -37.05 -33.23 22.25
CA GLY A 516 -36.81 -34.11 21.10
C GLY A 516 -35.98 -33.49 19.96
N GLU A 517 -35.57 -32.23 20.09
CA GLU A 517 -34.74 -31.54 19.10
C GLU A 517 -33.27 -31.50 19.53
N SER A 518 -32.35 -31.65 18.57
CA SER A 518 -30.91 -31.56 18.80
C SER A 518 -30.24 -30.69 17.74
N ILE A 519 -29.31 -29.82 18.13
CA ILE A 519 -28.47 -29.08 17.18
C ILE A 519 -27.31 -29.96 16.75
N GLN A 520 -27.20 -30.20 15.45
CA GLN A 520 -26.04 -30.84 14.84
C GLN A 520 -25.08 -29.78 14.29
N TYR A 521 -23.84 -29.80 14.76
CA TYR A 521 -22.77 -28.97 14.24
C TYR A 521 -21.93 -29.79 13.26
N VAL A 522 -21.95 -29.40 11.99
CA VAL A 522 -21.07 -29.97 10.97
C VAL A 522 -19.95 -28.97 10.72
N ASP A 523 -18.77 -29.26 11.28
CA ASP A 523 -17.57 -28.48 10.96
C ASP A 523 -17.05 -28.90 9.58
N VAL A 524 -17.15 -28.00 8.61
CA VAL A 524 -16.44 -28.18 7.35
C VAL A 524 -15.03 -27.68 7.60
N CYS A 525 -14.07 -28.61 7.75
CA CYS A 525 -12.64 -28.32 7.73
C CYS A 525 -12.37 -27.37 6.55
N SER A 526 -12.05 -26.12 6.87
CA SER A 526 -12.10 -25.03 5.90
C SER A 526 -11.28 -25.39 4.65
N LEU A 527 -11.90 -25.23 3.48
CA LEU A 527 -11.26 -25.51 2.20
C LEU A 527 -9.97 -24.69 2.05
N TYR A 528 -9.93 -23.49 2.63
CA TYR A 528 -8.80 -22.57 2.52
C TYR A 528 -7.49 -23.12 3.15
N PRO A 529 -7.40 -23.52 4.44
CA PRO A 529 -6.22 -24.19 4.97
C PRO A 529 -5.86 -25.49 4.26
N PHE A 530 -6.83 -26.30 3.87
CA PHE A 530 -6.56 -27.53 3.11
C PHE A 530 -5.88 -27.21 1.77
N VAL A 531 -6.39 -26.24 1.02
CA VAL A 531 -5.80 -25.78 -0.24
C VAL A 531 -4.41 -25.21 -0.01
N ASN A 532 -4.22 -24.35 0.99
CA ASN A 532 -2.91 -23.78 1.35
C ASN A 532 -1.87 -24.85 1.69
N LYS A 533 -2.29 -25.95 2.33
CA LYS A 533 -1.39 -27.02 2.78
C LYS A 533 -1.11 -28.06 1.68
N ILE A 534 -2.12 -28.46 0.92
CA ILE A 534 -2.06 -29.66 0.08
C ILE A 534 -1.96 -29.33 -1.42
N LYS A 535 -2.48 -28.19 -1.86
CA LYS A 535 -2.54 -27.88 -3.28
C LYS A 535 -1.32 -27.09 -3.75
N THR A 536 -0.97 -27.27 -5.02
CA THR A 536 0.09 -26.53 -5.68
C THR A 536 -0.43 -25.17 -6.13
N TYR A 537 0.30 -24.11 -5.81
CA TYR A 537 0.01 -22.76 -6.31
C TYR A 537 0.58 -22.55 -7.71
N PRO A 538 -0.12 -21.79 -8.58
CA PRO A 538 0.43 -21.38 -9.85
C PRO A 538 1.68 -20.53 -9.64
N LYS A 539 2.71 -20.79 -10.46
CA LYS A 539 3.95 -20.03 -10.50
C LYS A 539 4.02 -19.25 -11.80
N SER A 540 4.71 -18.12 -11.74
CA SER A 540 4.92 -17.21 -12.85
C SER A 540 3.64 -16.55 -13.37
N HIS A 541 3.73 -15.89 -14.52
CA HIS A 541 2.59 -15.35 -15.24
C HIS A 541 1.86 -16.44 -16.01
N PRO A 542 0.51 -16.38 -16.07
CA PRO A 542 -0.27 -17.34 -16.83
C PRO A 542 -0.02 -17.15 -18.33
N LYS A 543 -0.08 -18.26 -19.07
CA LYS A 543 -0.31 -18.22 -20.52
C LYS A 543 -1.82 -18.10 -20.74
N ILE A 544 -2.23 -17.08 -21.49
CA ILE A 544 -3.64 -16.80 -21.74
C ILE A 544 -4.06 -17.56 -23.01
N TYR A 545 -5.12 -18.35 -22.88
CA TYR A 545 -5.78 -19.04 -23.99
C TYR A 545 -7.23 -18.55 -24.05
N VAL A 546 -7.71 -18.21 -25.24
CA VAL A 546 -9.05 -17.66 -25.44
C VAL A 546 -9.76 -18.39 -26.58
N GLY A 547 -10.91 -18.97 -26.25
CA GLY A 547 -11.78 -19.66 -27.20
C GLY A 547 -11.45 -21.14 -27.39
N ASP A 548 -12.38 -21.84 -28.02
CA ASP A 548 -12.41 -23.30 -28.08
C ASP A 548 -11.21 -23.93 -28.77
N ARG A 549 -10.69 -23.29 -29.83
CA ARG A 549 -9.56 -23.82 -30.61
C ARG A 549 -8.29 -23.95 -29.77
N GLU A 550 -8.03 -22.99 -28.89
CA GLU A 550 -6.85 -22.98 -28.03
C GLU A 550 -7.03 -23.81 -26.75
N CYS A 551 -8.26 -23.90 -26.24
CA CYS A 551 -8.59 -24.65 -25.02
C CYS A 551 -8.74 -26.16 -25.26
N ARG A 552 -9.38 -26.60 -26.35
CA ARG A 552 -9.65 -28.03 -26.61
C ARG A 552 -8.41 -28.88 -26.83
N GLY A 553 -7.34 -28.31 -27.39
CA GLY A 553 -6.08 -29.03 -27.66
C GLY A 553 -5.24 -29.36 -26.43
N ARG A 554 -5.69 -28.97 -25.21
CA ARG A 554 -4.90 -29.08 -23.98
C ARG A 554 -5.52 -29.97 -22.90
N GLY A 555 -6.66 -30.61 -23.19
CA GLY A 555 -7.33 -31.51 -22.25
C GLY A 555 -7.79 -30.82 -20.96
N MET A 556 -8.15 -29.53 -21.04
CA MET A 556 -8.81 -28.79 -19.95
C MET A 556 -10.32 -28.93 -20.03
#